data_AF-A0A4Q7YB91-F1
#
_entry.id   AF-A0A4Q7YB91-F1
#
_cell.length_a   1.000
_cell.length_b   1.000
_cell.length_c   1.000
_cell.angle_alpha   90.00
_cell.angle_beta   90.00
_cell.angle_gamma   90.00
#
_symmetry.space_group_name_H-M   'P 1'
#
loop_
_entity.id
_entity.type
_entity.pdbx_description
1 polymer ?
#
loop_
_entity_poly.entity_id
_entity_poly.type
_entity_poly.pdbx_seq_one_letter_code
_entity_poly.pdbx_strand_id
1 'polypeptide(L)'
;MRIRKLVLVAAAATLPFGLSACGGASVEDFCEQFQAIDQLDEADVDQAKDRFQELSENVPDDAGDDVQEAADFLAENFPSDGDLEAAIGSGDLSEDDAQEFASAADTVGTYGEENCGS
;
A
#
# COMPACT_ATOMS: atom_id res chain seq x y z
N MET A 1 -35.94 -37.47 43.45
CA MET A 1 -35.52 -38.13 42.19
C MET A 1 -35.81 -37.22 41.00
N ARG A 2 -34.78 -36.89 40.22
CA ARG A 2 -34.71 -36.85 38.73
C ARG A 2 -33.74 -35.76 38.27
N ILE A 3 -32.50 -36.21 38.09
CA ILE A 3 -31.46 -35.54 37.31
C ILE A 3 -31.89 -35.56 35.83
N ARG A 4 -31.84 -34.42 35.15
CA ARG A 4 -31.78 -34.30 33.68
C ARG A 4 -30.62 -33.34 33.38
N LYS A 5 -29.42 -33.89 33.18
CA LYS A 5 -28.79 -34.19 31.88
C LYS A 5 -28.56 -32.93 31.03
N LEU A 6 -27.29 -32.55 31.01
CA LEU A 6 -26.54 -31.71 30.08
C LEU A 6 -27.15 -31.63 28.66
N VAL A 7 -27.26 -30.41 28.15
CA VAL A 7 -27.02 -30.12 26.73
C VAL A 7 -26.11 -28.90 26.71
N LEU A 8 -24.81 -29.15 26.52
CA LEU A 8 -23.86 -28.14 26.05
C LEU A 8 -24.32 -27.77 24.64
N VAL A 9 -25.03 -26.66 24.51
CA VAL A 9 -25.14 -25.98 23.22
C VAL A 9 -23.76 -25.38 23.00
N ALA A 10 -22.97 -26.06 22.16
CA ALA A 10 -21.88 -25.39 21.46
C ALA A 10 -22.54 -24.27 20.67
N ALA A 11 -22.50 -23.06 21.22
CA ALA A 11 -22.61 -21.87 20.42
C ALA A 11 -21.38 -21.94 19.51
N ALA A 12 -21.57 -22.55 18.33
CA ALA A 12 -20.78 -22.19 17.18
C ALA A 12 -20.97 -20.68 17.08
N ALA A 13 -19.96 -19.96 17.57
CA ALA A 13 -19.80 -18.57 17.23
C ALA A 13 -19.67 -18.58 15.71
N THR A 14 -20.79 -18.42 15.02
CA THR A 14 -20.82 -17.86 13.67
C THR A 14 -20.39 -16.41 13.85
N LEU A 15 -19.11 -16.24 14.18
CA LEU A 15 -18.40 -15.06 13.78
C LEU A 15 -18.67 -14.98 12.27
N PRO A 16 -19.16 -13.85 11.74
CA PRO A 16 -18.88 -13.54 10.37
C PRO A 16 -17.36 -13.37 10.32
N PHE A 17 -16.65 -14.49 10.24
CA PHE A 17 -15.36 -14.53 9.58
C PHE A 17 -15.69 -14.07 8.17
N GLY A 18 -15.61 -12.75 7.99
CA GLY A 18 -15.43 -12.15 6.70
C GLY A 18 -14.38 -12.97 6.01
N LEU A 19 -14.77 -13.50 4.86
CA LEU A 19 -13.95 -14.30 4.00
C LEU A 19 -12.85 -13.40 3.42
N SER A 20 -11.82 -13.04 4.20
CA SER A 20 -10.50 -12.68 3.65
C SER A 20 -9.73 -13.95 3.23
N ALA A 21 -10.48 -14.92 2.70
CA ALA A 21 -10.00 -16.24 2.32
C ALA A 21 -9.74 -16.27 0.81
N CYS A 22 -8.67 -15.57 0.41
CA CYS A 22 -7.84 -15.66 -0.80
C CYS A 22 -7.14 -14.30 -0.94
N GLY A 23 -6.15 -14.05 -0.09
CA GLY A 23 -5.47 -12.76 0.07
C GLY A 23 -4.49 -12.45 -1.06
N GLY A 24 -5.01 -11.81 -2.11
CA GLY A 24 -4.26 -10.81 -2.86
C GLY A 24 -4.61 -9.44 -2.29
N ALA A 25 -3.72 -8.46 -2.45
CA ALA A 25 -4.04 -7.09 -2.08
C ALA A 25 -5.25 -6.60 -2.90
N SER A 26 -6.16 -5.87 -2.25
CA SER A 26 -7.35 -5.34 -2.93
C SER A 26 -7.10 -3.93 -3.44
N VAL A 27 -7.83 -3.54 -4.49
CA VAL A 27 -7.85 -2.14 -4.96
C VAL A 27 -8.24 -1.20 -3.83
N GLU A 28 -9.12 -1.62 -2.92
CA GLU A 28 -9.51 -0.82 -1.74
C GLU A 28 -8.32 -0.58 -0.79
N ASP A 29 -7.50 -1.60 -0.51
CA ASP A 29 -6.29 -1.46 0.32
C ASP A 29 -5.25 -0.56 -0.36
N PHE A 30 -5.03 -0.74 -1.66
CA PHE A 30 -4.18 0.14 -2.46
C PHE A 30 -4.64 1.60 -2.38
N CYS A 31 -5.95 1.84 -2.53
CA CYS A 31 -6.51 3.19 -2.53
C CYS A 31 -6.44 3.86 -1.15
N GLU A 32 -6.59 3.11 -0.06
CA GLU A 32 -6.37 3.64 1.29
C GLU A 32 -4.94 4.16 1.43
N GLN A 33 -3.97 3.39 0.95
CA GLN A 33 -2.55 3.76 1.00
C GLN A 33 -2.22 4.92 0.06
N PHE A 34 -2.74 4.91 -1.17
CA PHE A 34 -2.55 5.99 -2.14
C PHE A 34 -3.07 7.33 -1.60
N GLN A 35 -4.28 7.35 -1.03
CA GLN A 35 -4.84 8.56 -0.41
C GLN A 35 -4.13 8.96 0.87
N ALA A 36 -3.56 8.01 1.61
CA ALA A 36 -2.76 8.30 2.78
C ALA A 36 -1.47 9.05 2.39
N ILE A 37 -0.83 8.68 1.28
CA ILE A 37 0.37 9.35 0.76
C ILE A 37 0.06 10.79 0.35
N ASP A 38 -1.05 11.05 -0.35
CA ASP A 38 -1.46 12.41 -0.76
C ASP A 38 -1.75 13.34 0.44
N GLN A 39 -2.10 12.77 1.59
CA GLN A 39 -2.37 13.50 2.83
C GLN A 39 -1.11 13.76 3.69
N LEU A 40 0.05 13.23 3.30
CA LEU A 40 1.28 13.46 4.04
C LEU A 40 1.82 14.86 3.80
N ASP A 41 2.20 15.52 4.90
CA ASP A 41 3.01 16.72 4.81
C ASP A 41 4.46 16.33 4.46
N GLU A 42 5.13 17.15 3.65
CA GLU A 42 6.53 16.95 3.21
C GLU A 42 7.54 16.78 4.38
N ALA A 43 7.13 17.15 5.60
CA ALA A 43 7.93 17.01 6.82
C ALA A 43 7.92 15.60 7.43
N ASP A 44 7.01 14.72 7.02
CA ASP A 44 6.81 13.38 7.58
C ASP A 44 7.42 12.29 6.66
N VAL A 45 8.69 12.47 6.30
CA VAL A 45 9.43 11.63 5.35
C VAL A 45 9.49 10.15 5.75
N ASP A 46 9.74 9.86 7.03
CA ASP A 46 9.74 8.48 7.54
C ASP A 46 8.36 7.83 7.34
N GLN A 47 7.29 8.61 7.55
CA GLN A 47 5.93 8.13 7.33
C GLN A 47 5.67 7.91 5.84
N ALA A 48 6.14 8.79 4.96
CA ALA A 48 6.01 8.63 3.52
C ALA A 48 6.67 7.34 3.04
N LYS A 49 7.88 7.04 3.53
CA LYS A 49 8.57 5.79 3.19
C LYS A 49 7.78 4.55 3.61
N ASP A 50 7.29 4.52 4.85
CA ASP A 50 6.45 3.43 5.33
C ASP A 50 5.17 3.30 4.49
N ARG A 51 4.57 4.42 4.05
CA ARG A 51 3.38 4.40 3.19
C ARG A 51 3.66 3.89 1.78
N PHE A 52 4.79 4.25 1.16
CA PHE A 52 5.18 3.70 -0.14
C PHE A 52 5.45 2.19 -0.03
N GLN A 53 6.06 1.74 1.06
CA GLN A 53 6.27 0.32 1.31
C GLN A 53 4.95 -0.44 1.50
N GLU A 54 4.03 0.10 2.30
CA GLU A 54 2.69 -0.46 2.44
C GLU A 54 1.90 -0.42 1.11
N LEU A 55 2.05 0.64 0.30
CA LEU A 55 1.43 0.72 -1.02
C LEU A 55 1.96 -0.38 -1.95
N SER A 56 3.28 -0.63 -1.96
CA SER A 56 3.89 -1.66 -2.81
C SER A 56 3.49 -3.07 -2.41
N GLU A 57 3.32 -3.32 -1.11
CA GLU A 57 2.79 -4.58 -0.59
C GLU A 57 1.29 -4.77 -0.87
N ASN A 58 0.58 -3.68 -1.17
CA ASN A 58 -0.86 -3.68 -1.43
C ASN A 58 -1.23 -3.42 -2.89
N VAL A 59 -0.30 -3.54 -3.84
CA VAL A 59 -0.66 -3.43 -5.27
C VAL A 59 -1.57 -4.61 -5.67
N PRO A 60 -2.74 -4.34 -6.27
CA PRO A 60 -3.66 -5.39 -6.69
C PRO A 60 -3.08 -6.23 -7.83
N ASP A 61 -3.34 -7.54 -7.82
CA ASP A 61 -2.88 -8.46 -8.89
C ASP A 61 -3.37 -8.02 -10.30
N ASP A 62 -4.50 -7.33 -10.37
CA ASP A 62 -5.11 -6.81 -11.61
C ASP A 62 -4.59 -5.43 -12.05
N ALA A 63 -3.78 -4.75 -11.22
CA ALA A 63 -3.08 -3.52 -11.59
C ALA A 63 -1.97 -3.77 -12.62
N GLY A 64 -1.44 -4.99 -12.65
CA GLY A 64 -0.38 -5.43 -13.55
C GLY A 64 1.03 -5.18 -13.02
N ASP A 65 1.99 -5.90 -13.61
CA ASP A 65 3.39 -5.90 -13.19
C ASP A 65 4.01 -4.49 -13.20
N ASP A 66 3.61 -3.64 -14.15
CA ASP A 66 4.13 -2.27 -14.29
C ASP A 66 3.81 -1.40 -13.06
N VAL A 67 2.62 -1.56 -12.45
CA VAL A 67 2.22 -0.81 -11.25
C VAL A 67 2.93 -1.36 -10.01
N GLN A 68 3.10 -2.68 -9.93
CA GLN A 68 3.87 -3.34 -8.85
C GLN A 68 5.32 -2.88 -8.88
N GLU A 69 5.98 -2.96 -10.05
CA GLU A 69 7.37 -2.56 -10.23
C GLU A 69 7.56 -1.07 -9.92
N ALA A 70 6.63 -0.22 -10.36
CA ALA A 70 6.66 1.20 -10.03
C ALA A 70 6.49 1.46 -8.51
N ALA A 71 5.54 0.79 -7.84
CA ALA A 71 5.34 0.95 -6.41
C ALA A 71 6.55 0.47 -5.59
N ASP A 72 7.15 -0.66 -5.98
CA ASP A 72 8.37 -1.19 -5.36
C ASP A 72 9.55 -0.22 -5.58
N PHE A 73 9.70 0.32 -6.80
CA PHE A 73 10.74 1.31 -7.10
C PHE A 73 10.61 2.55 -6.22
N LEU A 74 9.39 3.08 -6.05
CA LEU A 74 9.13 4.22 -5.17
C LEU A 74 9.50 3.90 -3.72
N ALA A 75 9.11 2.74 -3.20
CA ALA A 75 9.42 2.33 -1.83
C ALA A 75 10.93 2.17 -1.58
N GLU A 76 11.65 1.62 -2.54
CA GLU A 76 13.10 1.37 -2.44
C GLU A 76 13.94 2.65 -2.61
N ASN A 77 13.53 3.53 -3.52
CA ASN A 77 14.30 4.71 -3.91
C ASN A 77 13.79 6.03 -3.30
N PHE A 78 12.80 5.98 -2.42
CA PHE A 78 12.33 7.17 -1.72
C PHE A 78 13.48 7.84 -0.95
N PRO A 79 13.78 9.13 -1.21
CA PRO A 79 14.90 9.83 -0.57
C PRO A 79 14.67 9.94 0.93
N SER A 80 15.75 9.73 1.71
CA SER A 80 15.69 9.71 3.18
C SER A 80 15.32 11.05 3.81
N ASP A 81 15.45 12.14 3.05
CA ASP A 81 15.05 13.49 3.45
C ASP A 81 13.77 13.96 2.72
N GLY A 82 13.12 13.09 1.95
CA GLY A 82 11.87 13.36 1.21
C GLY A 82 12.04 14.31 0.02
N ASP A 83 13.23 14.88 -0.14
CA ASP A 83 13.56 15.85 -1.17
C ASP A 83 14.37 15.17 -2.29
N LEU A 84 13.69 14.91 -3.41
CA LEU A 84 14.28 14.31 -4.61
C LEU A 84 15.34 15.22 -5.23
N GLU A 85 15.12 16.55 -5.22
CA GLU A 85 16.06 17.52 -5.79
C GLU A 85 17.35 17.58 -4.97
N ALA A 86 17.22 17.55 -3.64
CA ALA A 86 18.37 17.46 -2.74
C ALA A 86 19.13 16.15 -2.92
N ALA A 87 18.44 15.01 -3.08
CA ALA A 87 19.07 13.71 -3.30
C ALA A 87 19.85 13.64 -4.64
N ILE A 88 19.33 14.26 -5.70
CA ILE A 88 20.06 14.42 -6.96
C ILE A 88 21.27 15.35 -6.78
N GLY A 89 21.07 16.47 -6.07
CA GLY A 89 22.11 17.47 -5.82
C GLY A 89 23.26 16.98 -4.94
N SER A 90 23.00 16.06 -4.00
CA SER A 90 24.00 15.40 -3.16
C SER A 90 24.68 14.23 -3.89
N GLY A 91 24.06 13.70 -4.94
CA GLY A 91 24.48 12.49 -5.65
C GLY A 91 24.07 11.20 -4.94
N ASP A 92 23.15 11.27 -3.97
CA ASP A 92 22.51 10.09 -3.36
C ASP A 92 21.55 9.39 -4.33
N LEU A 93 20.99 10.15 -5.29
CA LEU A 93 20.20 9.64 -6.41
C LEU A 93 20.84 10.08 -7.73
N SER A 94 20.91 9.19 -8.73
CA SER A 94 21.37 9.59 -10.07
C SER A 94 20.26 10.33 -10.84
N GLU A 95 20.62 11.07 -11.89
CA GLU A 95 19.63 11.70 -12.78
C GLU A 95 18.75 10.65 -13.50
N ASP A 96 19.30 9.47 -13.78
CA ASP A 96 18.58 8.35 -14.39
C ASP A 96 17.56 7.78 -13.38
N ASP A 97 17.99 7.51 -12.14
CA ASP A 97 17.10 7.02 -11.06
C ASP A 97 16.00 8.05 -10.73
N ALA A 98 16.29 9.35 -10.84
CA ALA A 98 15.30 10.40 -10.65
C ALA A 98 14.22 10.40 -11.74
N GLN A 99 14.61 10.15 -12.99
CA GLN A 99 13.67 9.99 -14.09
C GLN A 99 12.80 8.74 -13.89
N GLU A 100 13.42 7.64 -13.47
CA GLU A 100 12.71 6.40 -13.19
C GLU A 100 11.75 6.57 -12.00
N PHE A 101 12.17 7.26 -10.94
CA PHE A 101 11.32 7.61 -9.80
C PHE A 101 10.10 8.43 -10.24
N ALA A 102 10.31 9.46 -11.07
CA ALA A 102 9.22 10.29 -11.58
C ALA A 102 8.26 9.48 -12.47
N SER A 103 8.79 8.57 -13.30
CA SER A 103 7.97 7.69 -14.14
C SER A 103 7.18 6.68 -13.29
N ALA A 104 7.79 6.14 -12.24
CA ALA A 104 7.12 5.23 -11.32
C ALA A 104 6.00 5.93 -10.56
N ALA A 105 6.24 7.17 -10.10
CA ALA A 105 5.22 8.01 -9.47
C ALA A 105 4.05 8.31 -10.42
N ASP A 106 4.32 8.57 -11.70
CA ASP A 106 3.29 8.78 -12.72
C ASP A 106 2.46 7.51 -12.99
N THR A 107 3.11 6.34 -13.08
CA THR A 107 2.42 5.05 -13.26
C THR A 107 1.49 4.73 -12.09
N VAL A 108 2.01 4.80 -10.86
CA VAL A 108 1.23 4.57 -9.63
C VAL A 108 0.13 5.63 -9.49
N GLY A 109 0.47 6.89 -9.77
CA GLY A 109 -0.45 8.02 -9.74
C GLY A 109 -1.61 7.84 -10.71
N THR A 110 -1.33 7.52 -11.97
CA THR A 110 -2.35 7.27 -13.00
C THR A 110 -3.27 6.14 -12.58
N TYR A 111 -2.72 5.01 -12.12
CA TYR A 111 -3.54 3.90 -11.64
C TYR A 111 -4.41 4.31 -10.44
N GLY A 112 -3.85 5.04 -9.48
CA GLY A 112 -4.57 5.58 -8.34
C GLY A 112 -5.70 6.54 -8.74
N GLU A 113 -5.45 7.47 -9.65
CA GLU A 113 -6.47 8.40 -10.15
C GLU A 113 -7.62 7.67 -10.86
N GLU A 114 -7.31 6.65 -11.67
CA GLU A 114 -8.30 5.89 -12.43
C GLU A 114 -9.17 4.96 -11.56
N ASN A 115 -8.60 4.42 -10.46
CA ASN A 115 -9.24 3.36 -9.67
C ASN A 115 -9.68 3.81 -8.27
N CYS A 116 -9.00 4.80 -7.68
CA CYS A 116 -9.27 5.31 -6.34
C CYS A 116 -10.11 6.60 -6.33
N GLY A 117 -10.33 7.20 -7.49
CA GLY A 117 -11.21 8.35 -7.68
C GLY A 117 -12.68 7.97 -7.83
N SER A 118 -13.53 8.45 -6.92
CA SER A 118 -14.98 8.58 -7.10
C SER A 118 -15.45 9.94 -6.64
#